data_AF-A0A0G0IH49-F1
#
_entry.id   AF-A0A0G0IH49-F1
#
_cell.length_a   1.000
_cell.length_b   1.000
_cell.length_c   1.000
_cell.angle_alpha   90.00
_cell.angle_beta   90.00
_cell.angle_gamma   90.00
#
_symmetry.space_group_name_H-M   'P 1'
#
loop_
_entity.id
_entity.type
_entity.pdbx_description
1 polymer ?
#
loop_
_entity_poly.entity_id
_entity_poly.type
_entity_poly.pdbx_seq_one_letter_code
_entity_poly.pdbx_strand_id
1 'polypeptide(L)'
;MKNFLFEFFKICIVVILQVSMINVLFAPINYINFPIAIIIIYIFTGQYSRSLYWSFFIGLLLGLFTYNRFGIDALTFLLITIILNILFNNFFSNASYVSLVILGIIAHCINILMVWLFHLLIPFMRITSMQYEYIIDFKLILYQIFTNIIFILFSYKLYLLYNSKIRRGSVYAK
;
A
#
# COMPACT_ATOMS: atom_id res chain seq x y z
N MET A 1 -2.53 -4.43 -25.72
CA MET A 1 -2.13 -5.68 -25.02
C MET A 1 -0.73 -5.64 -24.39
N LYS A 2 0.35 -5.25 -25.11
CA LYS A 2 1.72 -5.27 -24.54
C LYS A 2 1.87 -4.51 -23.21
N ASN A 3 1.25 -3.34 -23.07
CA ASN A 3 1.32 -2.56 -21.82
C ASN A 3 0.59 -3.22 -20.65
N PHE A 4 -0.50 -3.95 -20.91
CA PHE A 4 -1.27 -4.60 -19.85
C PHE A 4 -0.50 -5.76 -19.22
N LEU A 5 0.10 -6.63 -20.06
CA LEU A 5 0.93 -7.75 -19.58
C LEU A 5 2.11 -7.26 -18.74
N PHE A 6 2.74 -6.17 -19.14
CA PHE A 6 3.85 -5.59 -18.40
C PHE A 6 3.42 -5.02 -17.04
N GLU A 7 2.29 -4.30 -16.98
CA GLU A 7 1.74 -3.79 -15.72
C GLU A 7 1.30 -4.93 -14.79
N PHE A 8 0.67 -5.97 -15.34
CA PHE A 8 0.31 -7.16 -14.58
C PHE A 8 1.54 -7.86 -14.00
N PHE A 9 2.61 -8.00 -14.78
CA PHE A 9 3.86 -8.59 -14.30
C PHE A 9 4.49 -7.79 -13.15
N LYS A 10 4.46 -6.46 -13.21
CA LYS A 10 4.91 -5.62 -12.08
C LYS A 10 4.09 -5.86 -10.82
N ILE A 11 2.77 -5.94 -10.96
CA ILE A 11 1.86 -6.24 -9.85
C ILE A 11 2.20 -7.60 -9.24
N CYS A 12 2.43 -8.64 -10.07
CA CYS A 12 2.86 -9.94 -9.59
C CYS A 12 4.17 -9.87 -8.81
N ILE A 13 5.18 -9.16 -9.31
CA ILE A 13 6.47 -8.97 -8.60
C ILE A 13 6.24 -8.33 -7.24
N VAL A 14 5.45 -7.25 -7.17
CA VAL A 14 5.15 -6.55 -5.91
C VAL A 14 4.50 -7.48 -4.90
N VAL A 15 3.52 -8.28 -5.33
CA VAL A 15 2.82 -9.22 -4.46
C VAL A 15 3.75 -10.35 -4.00
N ILE A 16 4.56 -10.90 -4.91
CA ILE A 16 5.55 -11.92 -4.57
C ILE A 16 6.54 -11.37 -3.55
N LEU A 17 7.11 -10.19 -3.78
CA LEU A 17 8.03 -9.54 -2.84
C LEU A 17 7.37 -9.28 -1.47
N GLN A 18 6.12 -8.81 -1.45
CA GLN A 18 5.36 -8.63 -0.21
C GLN A 18 5.24 -9.94 0.56
N VAL A 19 4.78 -11.01 -0.08
CA VAL A 19 4.54 -12.29 0.58
C VAL A 19 5.85 -13.00 0.96
N SER A 20 6.89 -12.91 0.11
CA SER A 20 8.15 -13.63 0.29
C SER A 20 9.12 -12.93 1.24
N MET A 21 9.27 -11.60 1.16
CA MET A 21 10.27 -10.89 1.96
C MET A 21 9.81 -10.68 3.40
N ILE A 22 8.51 -10.47 3.64
CA ILE A 22 8.00 -10.16 4.97
C ILE A 22 8.17 -11.30 5.95
N ASN A 23 8.01 -12.54 5.50
CA ASN A 23 8.11 -13.69 6.39
C ASN A 23 9.55 -14.02 6.80
N VAL A 24 10.54 -13.46 6.10
CA VAL A 24 11.97 -13.77 6.32
C VAL A 24 12.69 -12.65 7.08
N LEU A 25 12.16 -11.42 7.06
CA LEU A 25 12.80 -10.28 7.71
C LEU A 25 12.43 -10.21 9.19
N PHE A 26 13.35 -9.72 10.02
CA PHE A 26 13.08 -9.48 11.42
C PHE A 26 12.21 -8.23 11.60
N ALA A 27 11.45 -8.22 12.70
CA ALA A 27 10.76 -7.01 13.14
C ALA A 27 11.76 -5.85 13.33
N PRO A 28 11.43 -4.62 12.90
CA PRO A 28 10.13 -4.15 12.41
C PRO A 28 9.98 -4.14 10.87
N ILE A 29 10.95 -4.68 10.14
CA ILE A 29 11.01 -4.59 8.66
C ILE A 29 9.97 -5.51 8.02
N ASN A 30 9.63 -6.63 8.67
CA ASN A 30 8.54 -7.50 8.26
C ASN A 30 7.15 -6.83 8.25
N TYR A 31 7.00 -5.62 8.80
CA TYR A 31 5.73 -4.90 8.78
C TYR A 31 5.58 -3.87 7.66
N ILE A 32 6.55 -3.80 6.75
CA ILE A 32 6.45 -2.92 5.59
C ILE A 32 5.32 -3.40 4.67
N ASN A 33 4.48 -2.48 4.23
CA ASN A 33 3.38 -2.73 3.32
C ASN A 33 3.68 -2.08 1.96
N PHE A 34 4.33 -2.85 1.07
CA PHE A 34 4.66 -2.40 -0.28
C PHE A 34 3.43 -1.96 -1.08
N PRO A 35 2.29 -2.70 -1.06
CA PRO A 35 1.06 -2.25 -1.70
C PRO A 35 0.65 -0.83 -1.34
N ILE A 36 0.54 -0.51 -0.05
CA ILE A 36 0.12 0.81 0.43
C ILE A 36 1.09 1.90 -0.07
N ALA A 37 2.39 1.65 0.01
CA ALA A 37 3.39 2.61 -0.43
C ALA A 37 3.26 2.95 -1.92
N ILE A 38 3.04 1.95 -2.77
CA ILE A 38 2.86 2.13 -4.21
C ILE A 38 1.58 2.91 -4.51
N ILE A 39 0.48 2.58 -3.82
CA ILE A 39 -0.81 3.27 -3.97
C ILE A 39 -0.66 4.76 -3.65
N ILE A 40 -0.01 5.09 -2.54
CA ILE A 40 0.23 6.48 -2.14
C ILE A 40 1.06 7.21 -3.19
N ILE A 41 2.12 6.60 -3.73
CA ILE A 41 2.96 7.21 -4.76
C ILE A 41 2.15 7.48 -6.04
N TYR A 42 1.30 6.56 -6.47
CA TYR A 42 0.45 6.79 -7.64
C TYR A 42 -0.54 7.94 -7.43
N ILE A 43 -1.18 8.02 -6.25
CA ILE A 43 -2.09 9.12 -5.92
C ILE A 43 -1.32 10.45 -5.90
N PHE A 44 -0.18 10.47 -5.22
CA PHE A 44 0.66 11.66 -5.06
C PHE A 44 1.22 12.18 -6.40
N THR A 45 1.36 11.31 -7.39
CA THR A 45 1.82 11.65 -8.75
C THR A 45 0.67 11.93 -9.73
N GLY A 46 -0.57 12.02 -9.24
CA GLY A 46 -1.76 12.34 -10.04
C GLY A 46 -2.28 11.19 -10.90
N GLN A 47 -1.84 9.95 -10.65
CA GLN A 47 -2.23 8.77 -11.43
C GLN A 47 -3.35 7.97 -10.77
N TYR A 48 -4.46 8.63 -10.42
CA TYR A 48 -5.57 8.03 -9.67
C TYR A 48 -6.21 6.81 -10.35
N SER A 49 -6.41 6.86 -11.67
CA SER A 49 -6.98 5.71 -12.41
C SER A 49 -6.09 4.47 -12.31
N ARG A 50 -4.76 4.67 -12.33
CA ARG A 50 -3.79 3.58 -12.14
C ARG A 50 -3.76 3.10 -10.70
N SER A 51 -3.84 4.00 -9.71
CA SER A 51 -3.90 3.58 -8.30
C SER A 51 -5.13 2.72 -8.03
N LEU A 52 -6.31 3.04 -8.56
CA LEU A 52 -7.51 2.21 -8.41
C LEU A 52 -7.31 0.79 -8.96
N TYR A 53 -6.81 0.69 -10.19
CA TYR A 53 -6.51 -0.61 -10.83
C TYR A 53 -5.50 -1.39 -10.00
N TRP A 54 -4.38 -0.75 -9.64
CA TRP A 54 -3.32 -1.38 -8.86
C TRP A 54 -3.82 -1.86 -7.49
N SER A 55 -4.59 -1.05 -6.77
CA SER A 55 -5.19 -1.41 -5.49
C SER A 55 -6.08 -2.63 -5.57
N PHE A 56 -6.95 -2.70 -6.58
CA PHE A 56 -7.83 -3.84 -6.78
C PHE A 56 -7.05 -5.12 -7.09
N PHE A 57 -6.17 -5.09 -8.09
CA PHE A 57 -5.44 -6.29 -8.52
C PHE A 57 -4.39 -6.74 -7.50
N ILE A 58 -3.66 -5.81 -6.86
CA ILE A 58 -2.73 -6.17 -5.79
C ILE A 58 -3.48 -6.79 -4.63
N GLY A 59 -4.60 -6.21 -4.19
CA GLY A 59 -5.37 -6.75 -3.08
C GLY A 59 -5.98 -8.12 -3.39
N LEU A 60 -6.47 -8.35 -4.60
CA LEU A 60 -6.96 -9.67 -5.02
C LEU A 60 -5.84 -10.71 -5.00
N LEU A 61 -4.70 -10.41 -5.63
CA LEU A 61 -3.59 -11.35 -5.67
C LEU A 61 -3.02 -11.59 -4.27
N LEU A 62 -2.84 -10.55 -3.46
CA LEU A 62 -2.37 -10.69 -2.09
C LEU A 62 -3.30 -11.60 -1.26
N GLY A 63 -4.61 -11.43 -1.43
CA GLY A 63 -5.60 -12.30 -0.81
C GLY A 63 -5.51 -13.76 -1.28
N LEU A 64 -5.18 -14.01 -2.56
CA LEU A 64 -4.96 -15.37 -3.09
C LEU A 64 -3.71 -16.02 -2.48
N PHE A 65 -2.61 -15.27 -2.33
CA PHE A 65 -1.37 -15.83 -1.79
C PHE A 65 -1.40 -16.04 -0.28
N THR A 66 -2.18 -15.24 0.45
CA THR A 66 -2.25 -15.32 1.92
C THR A 66 -3.39 -16.21 2.43
N TYR A 67 -4.35 -16.59 1.58
CA TYR A 67 -5.53 -17.44 1.85
C TYR A 67 -6.48 -16.98 2.97
N ASN A 68 -6.10 -16.00 3.78
CA ASN A 68 -6.83 -15.61 4.98
C ASN A 68 -7.78 -14.42 4.76
N ARG A 69 -7.55 -13.60 3.73
CA ARG A 69 -8.22 -12.30 3.55
C ARG A 69 -8.62 -12.02 2.10
N PHE A 70 -8.99 -13.07 1.36
CA PHE A 70 -9.39 -12.92 -0.03
C PHE A 70 -10.54 -11.91 -0.19
N GLY A 71 -10.36 -10.92 -1.06
CA GLY A 71 -11.31 -9.82 -1.28
C GLY A 71 -11.23 -8.68 -0.28
N ILE A 72 -10.91 -8.92 1.00
CA ILE A 72 -10.81 -7.87 2.04
C ILE A 72 -9.62 -6.96 1.76
N ASP A 73 -8.48 -7.52 1.37
CA ASP A 73 -7.31 -6.71 1.01
C ASP A 73 -7.61 -5.80 -0.19
N ALA A 74 -8.35 -6.32 -1.19
CA ALA A 74 -8.79 -5.53 -2.34
C ALA A 74 -9.72 -4.38 -1.94
N LEU A 75 -10.73 -4.66 -1.11
CA LEU A 75 -11.64 -3.64 -0.59
C LEU A 75 -10.90 -2.60 0.25
N THR A 76 -9.97 -3.04 1.10
CA THR A 76 -9.16 -2.17 1.96
C THR A 76 -8.31 -1.22 1.12
N PHE A 77 -7.58 -1.74 0.13
CA PHE A 77 -6.75 -0.92 -0.74
C PHE A 77 -7.57 0.03 -1.62
N LEU A 78 -8.73 -0.41 -2.12
CA LEU A 78 -9.65 0.47 -2.85
C LEU A 78 -10.14 1.62 -1.97
N LEU A 79 -10.58 1.31 -0.74
CA LEU A 79 -11.07 2.30 0.21
C LEU A 79 -9.98 3.31 0.58
N ILE A 80 -8.76 2.83 0.86
CA ILE A 80 -7.57 3.69 1.05
C ILE A 80 -7.39 4.60 -0.17
N THR A 81 -7.44 4.05 -1.37
CA THR A 81 -7.22 4.82 -2.61
C THR A 81 -8.23 5.95 -2.78
N ILE A 82 -9.51 5.65 -2.54
CA ILE A 82 -10.60 6.61 -2.65
C ILE A 82 -10.43 7.72 -1.61
N ILE A 83 -10.24 7.36 -0.34
CA ILE A 83 -10.13 8.33 0.76
C ILE A 83 -8.90 9.22 0.57
N LEU A 84 -7.73 8.63 0.29
CA LEU A 84 -6.51 9.41 0.10
C LEU A 84 -6.59 10.35 -1.09
N ASN A 85 -7.25 9.95 -2.18
CA ASN A 85 -7.44 10.84 -3.33
C ASN A 85 -8.36 12.02 -3.00
N ILE A 86 -9.45 11.80 -2.26
CA ILE A 86 -10.34 12.86 -1.77
C ILE A 86 -9.55 13.82 -0.86
N LEU A 87 -8.74 13.27 0.06
CA LEU A 87 -7.93 14.06 0.97
C LEU A 87 -6.87 14.87 0.22
N PHE A 88 -6.16 14.25 -0.73
CA PHE A 88 -5.16 14.91 -1.55
C PHE A 88 -5.72 16.08 -2.34
N ASN A 89 -6.82 15.87 -3.05
CA ASN A 89 -7.38 16.90 -3.92
C ASN A 89 -8.07 18.05 -3.16
N ASN A 90 -8.62 17.78 -1.97
CA ASN A 90 -9.40 18.79 -1.23
C ASN A 90 -8.62 19.51 -0.12
N PHE A 91 -7.66 18.84 0.54
CA PHE A 91 -6.99 19.40 1.72
C PHE A 91 -5.52 19.74 1.49
N PHE A 92 -4.87 19.14 0.48
CA PHE A 92 -3.45 19.37 0.23
C PHE A 92 -3.28 20.26 -1.00
N SER A 93 -3.07 21.55 -0.74
CA SER A 93 -2.83 22.56 -1.79
C SER A 93 -1.51 22.37 -2.54
N ASN A 94 -0.53 21.69 -1.93
CA ASN A 94 0.77 21.40 -2.52
C ASN A 94 1.23 19.97 -2.23
N ALA A 95 1.77 19.31 -3.26
CA ALA A 95 2.46 18.02 -3.14
C ALA A 95 3.79 18.19 -2.39
N SER A 96 3.74 18.15 -1.06
CA SER A 96 4.87 18.30 -0.15
C SER A 96 5.20 16.99 0.58
N TYR A 97 6.41 16.87 1.11
CA TYR A 97 6.77 15.73 1.96
C TYR A 97 5.83 15.60 3.17
N VAL A 98 5.35 16.71 3.73
CA VAL A 98 4.41 16.72 4.84
C VAL A 98 3.08 16.06 4.44
N SER A 99 2.53 16.43 3.28
CA SER A 99 1.30 15.79 2.78
C SER A 99 1.47 14.29 2.57
N LEU A 100 2.64 13.85 2.09
CA LEU A 100 2.94 12.44 1.89
C LEU A 100 3.06 11.66 3.21
N VAL A 101 3.65 12.25 4.25
CA VAL A 101 3.69 11.68 5.61
C VAL A 101 2.27 11.53 6.17
N ILE A 102 1.44 12.56 6.08
CA ILE A 102 0.07 12.54 6.60
C ILE A 102 -0.77 11.48 5.87
N LEU A 103 -0.70 11.43 4.54
CA LEU A 103 -1.38 10.39 3.76
C LEU A 103 -0.88 8.99 4.14
N GLY A 104 0.42 8.81 4.39
CA GLY A 104 1.00 7.56 4.86
C GLY A 104 0.44 7.09 6.21
N ILE A 105 0.35 8.01 7.19
CA ILE A 105 -0.26 7.73 8.49
C ILE A 105 -1.72 7.30 8.30
N ILE A 106 -2.50 8.09 7.56
CA ILE A 106 -3.94 7.84 7.35
C ILE A 106 -4.15 6.49 6.65
N ALA A 107 -3.38 6.19 5.60
CA ALA A 107 -3.46 4.92 4.88
C ALA A 107 -3.24 3.72 5.81
N HIS A 108 -2.24 3.82 6.69
CA HIS A 108 -1.91 2.75 7.62
C HIS A 108 -2.98 2.60 8.70
N CYS A 109 -3.51 3.71 9.24
CA CYS A 109 -4.62 3.69 10.18
C CYS A 109 -5.88 3.05 9.57
N ILE A 110 -6.22 3.39 8.33
CA ILE A 110 -7.33 2.75 7.60
C ILE A 110 -7.08 1.25 7.45
N ASN A 111 -5.86 0.85 7.08
CA ASN A 111 -5.52 -0.56 6.93
C ASN A 111 -5.69 -1.33 8.25
N ILE A 112 -5.19 -0.80 9.36
CA ILE A 112 -5.36 -1.41 10.70
C ILE A 112 -6.85 -1.49 11.06
N LEU A 113 -7.60 -0.40 10.83
CA LEU A 113 -9.03 -0.36 11.11
C LEU A 113 -9.79 -1.42 10.32
N MET A 114 -9.49 -1.59 9.03
CA MET A 114 -10.14 -2.59 8.19
C MET A 114 -9.80 -4.02 8.63
N VAL A 115 -8.55 -4.28 9.01
CA VAL A 115 -8.15 -5.57 9.59
C VAL A 115 -8.92 -5.84 10.88
N TRP A 116 -9.05 -4.84 11.75
CA TRP A 116 -9.78 -4.97 13.01
C TRP A 116 -11.29 -5.20 12.79
N LEU A 117 -11.91 -4.44 11.89
CA LEU A 117 -13.30 -4.64 11.48
C LEU A 117 -13.52 -6.05 10.90
N PHE A 118 -12.59 -6.55 10.10
CA PHE A 118 -12.68 -7.90 9.57
C PHE A 118 -12.66 -8.95 10.70
N HIS A 119 -11.78 -8.81 11.69
CA HIS A 119 -11.75 -9.73 12.84
C HIS A 119 -13.07 -9.69 13.62
N LEU A 120 -13.71 -8.53 13.75
CA LEU A 120 -15.03 -8.42 14.39
C LEU A 120 -16.13 -9.15 13.59
N LEU A 121 -16.00 -9.27 12.27
CA LEU A 121 -16.98 -9.96 11.41
C LEU A 121 -16.84 -11.49 11.44
N ILE A 122 -15.65 -12.03 11.72
CA ILE A 122 -15.37 -13.48 11.71
C ILE A 122 -16.36 -14.28 12.58
N PRO A 123 -16.67 -13.89 13.85
CA PRO A 123 -17.65 -14.59 14.67
C PRO A 123 -19.05 -14.67 14.04
N PHE A 124 -19.48 -13.62 13.34
CA PHE A 124 -20.79 -13.58 12.70
C PHE A 124 -20.88 -14.48 11.47
N MET A 125 -19.75 -14.72 10.79
CA MET A 125 -19.68 -15.61 9.63
C MET A 125 -19.68 -17.09 10.00
N ARG A 126 -19.72 -17.43 11.31
CA ARG A 126 -19.65 -18.82 11.82
C ARG A 126 -18.44 -19.59 11.30
N ILE A 127 -17.35 -18.88 11.00
CA ILE A 127 -16.04 -19.48 10.70
C ILE A 127 -15.45 -19.89 12.05
N THR A 128 -15.91 -21.04 12.57
CA THR A 128 -15.66 -21.49 13.94
C THR A 128 -14.24 -22.03 14.18
N SER A 129 -13.40 -22.10 13.14
CA SER A 129 -12.09 -22.77 13.20
C SER A 129 -10.89 -21.83 13.41
N MET A 130 -11.08 -20.51 13.51
CA MET A 130 -9.99 -19.55 13.68
C MET A 130 -10.13 -18.77 14.98
N GLN A 131 -9.65 -19.34 16.08
CA GLN A 131 -9.44 -18.59 17.33
C GLN A 131 -8.19 -17.70 17.16
N TYR A 132 -8.37 -16.51 16.61
CA TYR A 132 -7.32 -15.47 16.64
C TYR A 132 -7.51 -14.59 17.87
N GLU A 133 -6.63 -14.73 18.86
CA GLU A 133 -6.45 -13.70 19.87
C GLU A 133 -5.76 -12.49 19.23
N TYR A 134 -6.56 -11.47 18.88
CA TYR A 134 -6.02 -10.22 18.37
C TYR A 134 -5.64 -9.31 19.55
N ILE A 135 -4.39 -9.40 20.00
CA ILE A 135 -3.85 -8.49 21.01
C ILE A 135 -3.41 -7.20 20.30
N ILE A 136 -4.05 -6.09 20.66
CA ILE A 136 -3.65 -4.76 20.18
C ILE A 136 -2.39 -4.33 20.95
N ASP A 137 -1.22 -4.54 20.35
CA ASP A 137 0.02 -3.96 20.84
C ASP A 137 0.22 -2.57 20.21
N PHE A 138 -0.08 -1.52 20.98
CA PHE A 138 0.11 -0.13 20.56
C PHE A 138 1.55 0.20 20.19
N LYS A 139 2.53 -0.38 20.89
CA LYS A 139 3.94 -0.15 20.58
C LYS A 139 4.25 -0.71 19.21
N LEU A 140 3.78 -1.92 18.92
CA LEU A 140 3.94 -2.53 17.61
C LEU A 140 3.32 -1.67 16.52
N ILE A 141 2.07 -1.23 16.68
CA ILE A 141 1.37 -0.37 15.72
C ILE A 141 2.16 0.90 15.41
N LEU A 142 2.68 1.59 16.43
CA LEU A 142 3.50 2.79 16.23
C LEU A 142 4.77 2.50 15.43
N TYR A 143 5.45 1.37 15.71
CA TYR A 143 6.59 0.93 14.93
C TYR A 143 6.22 0.65 13.48
N GLN A 144 5.08 0.00 13.22
CA GLN A 144 4.60 -0.28 11.86
C GLN A 144 4.30 1.00 11.08
N ILE A 145 3.62 1.96 11.70
CA ILE A 145 3.34 3.27 11.08
C ILE A 145 4.66 3.94 10.71
N PHE A 146 5.60 4.00 11.66
CA PHE A 146 6.88 4.67 11.47
C PHE A 146 7.71 4.04 10.35
N THR A 147 7.86 2.72 10.33
CA THR A 147 8.63 2.02 9.28
C THR A 147 7.98 2.19 7.90
N ASN A 148 6.66 2.14 7.82
CA ASN A 148 5.94 2.38 6.57
C ASN A 148 6.13 3.81 6.06
N ILE A 149 6.08 4.83 6.92
CA ILE A 149 6.34 6.22 6.53
C ILE A 149 7.76 6.38 5.98
N ILE A 150 8.77 5.85 6.68
CA ILE A 150 10.16 5.88 6.20
C ILE A 150 10.26 5.23 4.83
N PHE A 151 9.62 4.08 4.65
CA PHE A 151 9.64 3.36 3.39
C PHE A 151 8.95 4.13 2.26
N ILE A 152 7.81 4.78 2.52
CA ILE A 152 7.11 5.62 1.53
C ILE A 152 7.98 6.81 1.14
N LEU A 153 8.60 7.49 2.11
CA LEU A 153 9.51 8.62 1.86
C LEU A 153 10.72 8.19 1.03
N PHE A 154 11.32 7.05 1.37
CA PHE A 154 12.43 6.48 0.62
C PHE A 154 12.03 6.13 -0.82
N SER A 155 10.89 5.46 -0.99
CA SER A 155 10.36 5.07 -2.31
C SER A 155 10.03 6.29 -3.17
N TYR A 156 9.47 7.34 -2.57
CA TYR A 156 9.21 8.61 -3.25
C TYR A 156 10.52 9.31 -3.68
N LYS A 157 11.55 9.29 -2.83
CA LYS A 157 12.88 9.82 -3.18
C LYS A 157 13.50 9.06 -4.35
N LEU A 158 13.40 7.72 -4.37
CA LEU A 158 13.85 6.90 -5.50
C LEU A 158 13.08 7.25 -6.79
N TYR A 159 11.76 7.43 -6.69
CA TYR A 159 10.93 7.85 -7.81
C TYR A 159 11.38 9.21 -8.39
N LEU A 160 11.65 10.21 -7.54
CA LEU A 160 12.17 11.51 -7.96
C LEU A 160 13.53 11.39 -8.66
N LEU A 161 14.45 10.59 -8.11
CA LEU A 161 15.77 10.36 -8.70
C LEU A 161 15.65 9.71 -10.08
N TYR A 162 14.81 8.70 -10.23
CA TYR A 162 14.57 8.01 -11.49
C TYR A 162 14.04 8.98 -12.56
N ASN A 163 13.01 9.77 -12.23
CA ASN A 163 12.44 10.74 -13.17
C ASN A 163 13.39 11.88 -13.52
N SER A 164 14.24 12.32 -12.58
CA SER A 164 15.23 13.37 -12.84
C SER A 164 16.27 12.96 -13.89
N LYS A 165 16.64 11.67 -13.92
CA LYS A 165 17.58 11.12 -14.90
C LYS A 165 16.97 11.07 -16.30
N ILE A 166 15.72 10.64 -16.42
CA ILE A 166 15.00 10.61 -17.71
C ILE A 166 14.94 12.01 -18.33
N ARG A 167 14.61 13.02 -17.53
CA ARG A 167 14.53 14.41 -18.01
C ARG A 167 15.89 14.91 -18.52
N ARG A 168 16.98 14.62 -17.80
CA ARG A 168 18.33 14.98 -18.27
C ARG A 168 18.72 14.25 -19.55
N GLY A 169 18.45 12.95 -19.67
CA GLY A 169 18.74 12.18 -20.89
C GLY A 169 18.03 12.71 -22.14
N SER A 170 16.82 13.24 -22.01
CA SER A 170 16.08 13.85 -23.13
C SER A 170 16.63 15.20 -23.60
N VAL A 171 17.38 15.92 -22.75
CA VAL A 171 17.97 17.22 -23.09
C VAL A 171 19.27 17.06 -23.87
N TYR A 172 19.99 15.95 -23.69
CA TYR A 172 21.24 15.64 -24.41
C TYR A 172 21.04 14.77 -25.66
N ALA A 173 19.80 14.38 -25.96
CA ALA A 173 19.44 13.58 -27.14
C ALA A 173 18.84 14.43 -28.29
N LYS A 174 19.00 15.76 -28.24
CA LYS A 174 18.71 16.70 -29.31
C LYS A 174 20.00 17.31 -29.81
#